data_AF-A0A0L0EZQ1-F1
#
_entry.id   AF-A0A0L0EZQ1-F1
#
_cell.length_a   1.000
_cell.length_b   1.000
_cell.length_c   1.000
_cell.angle_alpha   90.00
_cell.angle_beta   90.00
_cell.angle_gamma   90.00
#
_symmetry.space_group_name_H-M   'P 1'
#
loop_
_entity.id
_entity.type
_entity.pdbx_description
1 polymer ?
#
loop_
_entity_poly.entity_id
_entity_poly.type
_entity_poly.pdbx_seq_one_letter_code
_entity_poly.pdbx_strand_id
1 'polypeptide(L)' 'GDITGVSWNKQVPHIIASTGVDGLSVVWDLRESRPIITFADSGSVRTRCIALEWSPENATQLVTASEE' A
#
# COMPACT_ATOMS: atom_id res chain seq x y z
N GLY A 1 3.83 -5.22 -11.25
CA GLY A 1 3.10 -4.52 -12.33
C GLY A 1 3.43 -3.04 -12.28
N ASP A 2 2.73 -2.23 -13.05
CA ASP A 2 2.80 -0.77 -12.91
C ASP A 2 2.19 -0.34 -11.56
N ILE A 3 2.81 0.65 -10.93
CA ILE A 3 2.34 1.24 -9.68
C ILE A 3 1.23 2.23 -10.00
N THR A 4 0.08 2.06 -9.37
CA THR A 4 -1.12 2.88 -9.55
C THR A 4 -1.31 3.88 -8.42
N GLY A 5 -0.74 3.61 -7.25
CA GLY A 5 -0.87 4.50 -6.10
C GLY A 5 0.28 4.36 -5.11
N VAL A 6 0.59 5.48 -4.43
CA VAL A 6 1.56 5.54 -3.34
C VAL A 6 1.03 6.45 -2.24
N SER A 7 1.34 6.12 -0.99
CA SER A 7 0.97 6.95 0.17
C SER A 7 2.03 6.89 1.25
N TRP A 8 2.36 8.06 1.78
CA TRP A 8 3.29 8.22 2.89
C TRP A 8 2.55 8.12 4.22
N ASN A 9 3.12 7.38 5.16
CA ASN A 9 2.61 7.34 6.52
C ASN A 9 2.80 8.70 7.18
N LYS A 10 1.70 9.30 7.66
CA LYS A 10 1.70 10.67 8.21
C LYS A 10 2.40 10.79 9.56
N GLN A 11 2.50 9.68 10.30
CA GLN A 11 3.11 9.64 11.63
C GLN A 11 4.55 9.10 11.59
N VAL A 12 4.85 8.23 10.63
CA VAL A 12 6.14 7.54 10.52
C VAL A 12 6.77 7.84 9.14
N PRO A 13 7.58 8.90 9.01
CA PRO A 13 8.03 9.39 7.70
C PRO A 13 8.85 8.39 6.89
N HIS A 14 9.51 7.41 7.49
CA HIS A 14 10.30 6.42 6.75
C HIS A 14 9.46 5.26 6.22
N ILE A 15 8.14 5.25 6.48
CA ILE A 15 7.23 4.21 6.03
C ILE A 15 6.40 4.74 4.87
N ILE A 16 6.44 4.01 3.76
CA ILE A 16 5.60 4.27 2.60
C ILE A 16 4.82 3.03 2.25
N ALA A 17 3.69 3.21 1.58
CA ALA A 17 2.96 2.12 0.97
C ALA A 17 2.73 2.41 -0.51
N SER A 18 2.78 1.36 -1.31
CA SER A 18 2.56 1.38 -2.76
C SER A 18 1.54 0.32 -3.13
N THR A 19 0.79 0.56 -4.20
CA THR A 19 -0.12 -0.44 -4.77
C THR A 19 -0.05 -0.44 -6.30
N GLY A 20 -0.38 -1.58 -6.91
CA GLY A 20 -0.21 -1.81 -8.34
C GLY A 20 -1.43 -2.38 -9.06
N VAL A 21 -1.32 -2.41 -10.39
CA VAL A 21 -2.32 -2.99 -11.30
C VAL A 21 -2.57 -4.48 -11.09
N ASP A 22 -1.62 -5.17 -10.46
CA ASP A 22 -1.69 -6.58 -10.11
C ASP A 22 -2.38 -6.83 -8.76
N GLY A 23 -2.95 -5.78 -8.15
CA GLY A 23 -3.63 -5.88 -6.85
C GLY A 23 -2.67 -6.07 -5.67
N LEU A 24 -1.35 -6.06 -5.91
CA LEU A 24 -0.34 -6.18 -4.87
C LEU A 24 -0.09 -4.80 -4.24
N SER A 25 -0.26 -4.76 -2.92
CA SER A 25 0.13 -3.64 -2.08
C SER A 25 1.34 -4.01 -1.23
N VAL A 26 2.26 -3.07 -1.08
CA VAL A 26 3.52 -3.27 -0.34
C VAL A 26 3.76 -2.08 0.58
N VAL A 27 4.09 -2.37 1.84
CA VAL A 27 4.60 -1.39 2.81
C VAL A 27 6.12 -1.51 2.86
N TRP A 28 6.82 -0.38 2.78
CA TRP A 28 8.27 -0.29 2.70
C TRP A 28 8.85 0.47 3.88
N ASP A 29 10.02 0.04 4.35
CA ASP A 29 10.90 0.83 5.18
C ASP A 29 11.97 1.49 4.30
N LEU A 30 11.98 2.82 4.22
CA LEU A 30 12.95 3.58 3.43
C LEU A 30 14.35 3.60 4.05
N ARG A 31 14.50 3.36 5.36
CA ARG A 31 15.82 3.31 6.01
C ARG A 31 16.62 2.09 5.56
N GLU A 32 15.92 0.97 5.42
CA GLU A 32 16.51 -0.30 4.99
C GLU A 32 16.25 -0.61 3.51
N SER A 33 15.48 0.24 2.81
CA SER A 33 15.06 0.04 1.42
C SER A 33 14.45 -1.35 1.18
N ARG A 34 13.67 -1.84 2.15
CA ARG A 34 13.12 -3.20 2.13
C ARG A 34 11.60 -3.21 2.28
N PRO A 35 10.91 -4.21 1.72
CA PRO A 35 9.50 -4.44 2.01
C PRO A 35 9.35 -4.96 3.45
N ILE A 36 8.40 -4.41 4.20
CA ILE A 36 7.99 -4.87 5.54
C ILE A 36 6.81 -5.83 5.42
N ILE A 37 5.79 -5.42 4.66
CA ILE A 37 4.53 -6.16 4.50
C ILE A 37 4.17 -6.15 3.03
N THR A 38 3.76 -7.30 2.50
CA THR A 38 3.10 -7.42 1.19
C THR A 38 1.73 -8.03 1.40
N PHE A 39 0.70 -7.43 0.82
CA PHE A 39 -0.67 -7.90 0.93
C PHE A 39 -1.42 -7.65 -0.38
N ALA A 40 -2.45 -8.46 -0.62
CA ALA A 40 -3.32 -8.38 -1.78
C ALA A 40 -4.77 -8.55 -1.31
N ASP A 41 -5.70 -7.99 -2.07
CA ASP A 41 -7.13 -8.23 -1.82
C ASP A 41 -7.45 -9.72 -2.00
N SER A 42 -8.08 -10.30 -0.99
CA SER A 42 -8.44 -11.72 -0.90
C SER A 42 -9.45 -12.17 -1.98
N GLY A 43 -10.11 -11.23 -2.66
CA GLY A 43 -11.09 -11.53 -3.71
C GLY A 43 -10.49 -11.82 -5.10
N SER A 44 -9.33 -11.24 -5.43
CA SER A 44 -8.72 -11.41 -6.77
C SER A 44 -7.32 -10.79 -6.83
N VAL A 45 -6.31 -11.63 -7.03
CA VAL A 45 -4.91 -11.22 -7.36
C VAL A 45 -4.82 -10.59 -8.78
N ARG A 46 -5.95 -10.34 -9.44
CA ARG A 46 -6.03 -9.68 -10.76
C ARG A 46 -6.80 -8.37 -10.74
N THR A 47 -7.33 -8.00 -9.58
CA THR A 47 -8.13 -6.80 -9.41
C THR A 47 -7.21 -5.62 -9.17
N ARG A 48 -7.32 -4.60 -10.04
CA ARG A 48 -6.47 -3.42 -9.99
C ARG A 48 -6.77 -2.67 -8.70
N CYS A 49 -5.75 -2.44 -7.88
CA CYS A 49 -5.87 -1.51 -6.77
C CYS A 49 -5.66 -0.09 -7.31
N ILE A 50 -6.57 0.83 -6.96
CA ILE A 50 -6.60 2.20 -7.52
C ILE A 50 -6.30 3.29 -6.49
N ALA A 51 -6.43 2.99 -5.20
CA ALA A 51 -6.14 3.97 -4.15
C ALA A 51 -5.62 3.32 -2.88
N LEU A 52 -4.83 4.09 -2.13
CA LEU A 52 -4.20 3.66 -0.88
C LEU A 52 -4.04 4.87 0.05
N GLU A 53 -4.51 4.78 1.30
CA GLU A 53 -4.54 5.91 2.24
C GLU A 53 -4.24 5.46 3.69
N TRP A 54 -3.34 6.18 4.36
CA TRP A 54 -2.93 5.93 5.74
C TRP A 54 -3.79 6.72 6.70
N SER A 55 -4.30 6.05 7.75
CA SER A 55 -5.05 6.74 8.80
C SER A 55 -4.22 7.89 9.40
N PRO A 56 -4.77 9.12 9.44
CA PRO A 56 -4.07 10.26 10.03
C PRO A 56 -3.90 10.07 11.55
N GLU A 57 -4.83 9.36 12.19
CA GLU A 57 -4.87 9.16 13.64
C GLU A 57 -4.10 7.92 14.10
N ASN A 58 -3.91 6.92 13.24
CA ASN A 58 -3.23 5.68 13.61
C ASN A 58 -2.18 5.22 12.57
N ALA A 59 -0.91 5.24 12.98
CA ALA A 59 0.22 4.83 12.13
C ALA A 59 0.16 3.40 11.58
N THR A 60 -0.62 2.49 12.17
CA THR A 60 -0.69 1.08 11.75
C THR A 60 -1.95 0.74 10.96
N GLN A 61 -2.77 1.74 10.61
CA GLN A 61 -4.00 1.54 9.84
C GLN A 61 -3.85 2.11 8.43
N LEU A 62 -4.20 1.28 7.45
CA LEU A 62 -4.11 1.58 6.04
C LEU A 62 -5.34 1.02 5.32
N VAL A 63 -5.90 1.79 4.40
CA VAL A 63 -7.03 1.38 3.56
C VAL A 63 -6.57 1.31 2.11
N THR A 64 -7.04 0.29 1.40
CA THR A 64 -6.85 0.12 -0.04
C THR A 64 -8.21 0.04 -0.73
N ALA A 65 -8.32 0.62 -1.93
CA ALA A 65 -9.49 0.51 -2.78
C ALA A 65 -9.11 -0.14 -4.11
N SER A 66 -9.98 -0.97 -4.66
CA SER A 66 -9.76 -1.74 -5.87
C SER A 66 -10.94 -1.64 -6.85
N GLU A 67 -10.67 -1.89 -8.15
CA GLU A 67 -11.67 -2.02 -9.21
C GLU A 67 -12.21 -3.44 -9.25
N GLU A 68 -13.51 -3.63 -9.01
CA GLU A 68 -14.18 -4.94 -9.17
C GLU A 68 -14.22 -5.40 -10.63
#